data_AF-A0A520RA81-F1
#
_entry.id   AF-A0A520RA81-F1
#
_cell.length_a   1.000
_cell.length_b   1.000
_cell.length_c   1.000
_cell.angle_alpha   90.00
_cell.angle_beta   90.00
_cell.angle_gamma   90.00
#
_symmetry.space_group_name_H-M   'P 1'
#
loop_
_entity.id
_entity.type
_entity.pdbx_description
1 polymer ?
#
loop_
_entity_poly.entity_id
_entity_poly.type
_entity_poly.pdbx_seq_one_letter_code
_entity_poly.pdbx_strand_id
1 'polypeptide(L)'
;MSIIPDEEPPYGLKTLDTIESIDANVWDQLCVHTGASYNPFISHAFLAALEKSNSVCENAGWVPRHLLLESQGQAVGAAPAYLKLHSRGEYIFDHHWADA
;
A
#
# COMPACT_ATOMS: atom_id res chain seq x y z
N MET A 1 -31.68 -29.00 11.38
CA MET A 1 -31.32 -28.31 10.12
C MET A 1 -30.23 -27.31 10.47
N SER A 2 -28.97 -27.75 10.48
CA SER A 2 -27.83 -26.88 10.79
C SER A 2 -27.42 -26.20 9.50
N ILE A 3 -27.59 -24.88 9.49
CA ILE A 3 -27.07 -23.97 8.47
C ILE A 3 -25.56 -23.98 8.67
N ILE A 4 -24.84 -24.77 7.87
CA ILE A 4 -23.39 -24.60 7.72
C ILE A 4 -23.23 -23.23 7.05
N PRO A 5 -22.54 -22.25 7.65
CA PRO A 5 -22.23 -21.03 6.92
C PRO A 5 -21.35 -21.43 5.73
N ASP A 6 -21.64 -20.91 4.53
CA ASP A 6 -20.75 -21.03 3.38
C ASP A 6 -19.32 -20.78 3.87
N GLU A 7 -18.42 -21.76 3.71
CA GLU A 7 -17.01 -21.59 4.08
C GLU A 7 -16.47 -20.41 3.27
N GLU A 8 -16.27 -19.26 3.92
CA GLU A 8 -15.58 -18.15 3.27
C GLU A 8 -14.23 -18.65 2.75
N PRO A 9 -13.90 -18.37 1.48
CA PRO A 9 -12.68 -18.91 0.90
C PRO A 9 -11.49 -18.38 1.72
N PRO A 10 -10.47 -19.23 1.99
CA PRO A 10 -9.37 -18.82 2.86
C PRO A 10 -8.63 -17.63 2.25
N TYR A 11 -8.59 -16.53 3.00
CA TYR A 11 -7.83 -15.34 2.63
C TYR A 11 -6.41 -15.40 3.19
N GLY A 12 -5.43 -15.05 2.36
CA GLY A 12 -4.04 -14.86 2.73
C GLY A 12 -3.61 -13.41 2.54
N LEU A 13 -2.84 -12.87 3.48
CA LEU A 13 -2.25 -11.53 3.35
C LEU A 13 -0.75 -11.68 3.06
N LYS A 14 -0.29 -11.05 1.98
CA LYS A 14 1.13 -10.90 1.64
C LYS A 14 1.55 -9.45 1.70
N THR A 15 2.84 -9.25 1.92
CA THR A 15 3.47 -7.94 1.84
C THR A 15 4.47 -7.94 0.69
N LEU A 16 4.40 -6.92 -0.15
CA LEU A 16 5.32 -6.68 -1.26
C LEU A 16 6.35 -5.64 -0.82
N ASP A 17 7.64 -5.93 -1.02
CA ASP A 17 8.75 -5.04 -0.64
C ASP A 17 8.90 -3.83 -1.58
N THR A 18 8.29 -3.90 -2.76
CA THR A 18 8.24 -2.83 -3.78
C THR A 18 7.00 -3.03 -4.62
N ILE A 19 6.45 -1.92 -5.15
CA ILE A 19 5.33 -2.00 -6.09
C ILE A 19 5.69 -2.76 -7.37
N GLU A 20 6.97 -2.80 -7.75
CA GLU A 20 7.43 -3.53 -8.95
C GLU A 20 7.35 -5.06 -8.80
N SER A 21 7.02 -5.57 -7.62
CA SER A 21 6.83 -7.01 -7.37
C SER A 21 5.48 -7.55 -7.88
N ILE A 22 4.60 -6.69 -8.39
CA ILE A 22 3.31 -7.06 -8.96
C ILE A 22 3.15 -6.39 -10.33
N ASP A 23 2.44 -7.06 -11.24
CA ASP A 23 2.10 -6.47 -12.54
C ASP A 23 1.19 -5.24 -12.37
N ALA A 24 1.49 -4.18 -13.11
CA ALA A 24 0.78 -2.91 -13.01
C ALA A 24 -0.72 -3.03 -13.33
N ASN A 25 -1.08 -3.83 -14.34
CA ASN A 25 -2.47 -4.03 -14.72
C ASN A 25 -3.22 -4.83 -13.65
N VAL A 26 -2.57 -5.81 -13.03
CA VAL A 26 -3.16 -6.53 -11.87
C VAL A 26 -3.42 -5.57 -10.72
N TRP A 27 -2.43 -4.77 -10.32
CA TRP A 27 -2.59 -3.79 -9.23
C TRP A 27 -3.70 -2.78 -9.52
N ASP A 28 -3.65 -2.14 -10.69
CA ASP A 28 -4.60 -1.09 -11.05
C ASP A 28 -6.04 -1.61 -11.14
N GLN A 29 -6.24 -2.87 -11.60
CA GLN A 29 -7.56 -3.51 -11.58
C GLN A 29 -8.12 -3.74 -10.17
N LEU A 30 -7.26 -4.04 -9.19
CA LEU A 30 -7.65 -4.19 -7.79
C LEU A 30 -8.07 -2.85 -7.17
N CYS A 31 -7.40 -1.76 -7.55
CA CYS A 31 -7.75 -0.41 -7.08
C CYS A 31 -9.09 0.11 -7.67
N VAL A 32 -9.44 -0.32 -8.89
CA VAL A 32 -10.69 0.07 -9.58
C VAL A 32 -11.93 -0.66 -9.02
N HIS A 33 -11.76 -1.85 -8.42
CA HIS A 33 -12.87 -2.68 -7.94
C HIS A 33 -13.63 -2.15 -6.70
N THR A 34 -13.24 -1.00 -6.14
CA THR A 34 -13.87 -0.45 -4.93
C THR A 34 -15.13 0.39 -5.21
N GLY A 35 -15.61 0.45 -6.45
CA GLY A 35 -16.77 1.26 -6.84
C GLY A 35 -16.52 2.78 -6.83
N ALA A 36 -15.30 3.19 -6.50
CA ALA A 36 -14.83 4.57 -6.61
C ALA A 36 -14.23 4.82 -8.01
N SER A 37 -14.34 6.06 -8.49
CA SER A 37 -13.58 6.52 -9.66
C SER A 37 -12.08 6.26 -9.48
N TYR A 38 -11.38 6.04 -10.59
CA TYR A 38 -9.92 5.92 -10.63
C TYR A 38 -9.23 6.96 -9.72
N ASN A 39 -8.36 6.49 -8.81
CA ASN A 39 -7.57 7.33 -7.94
C ASN A 39 -6.08 7.28 -8.37
N PRO A 40 -5.52 8.36 -8.94
CA PRO A 40 -4.15 8.36 -9.43
C PRO A 40 -3.12 8.15 -8.32
N PHE A 41 -3.42 8.51 -7.07
CA PHE A 41 -2.48 8.45 -5.95
C PHE A 41 -2.25 7.04 -5.39
N ILE A 42 -3.05 6.07 -5.84
CA ILE A 42 -2.85 4.66 -5.52
C ILE A 42 -2.56 3.83 -6.77
N SER A 43 -2.40 4.47 -7.93
CA SER A 43 -2.03 3.76 -9.16
C SER A 43 -0.62 3.20 -9.06
N HIS A 44 -0.38 2.07 -9.72
CA HIS A 44 0.94 1.45 -9.79
C HIS A 44 2.00 2.46 -10.28
N ALA A 45 1.68 3.22 -11.33
CA ALA A 45 2.60 4.20 -11.91
C ALA A 45 3.01 5.30 -10.91
N PHE A 46 2.07 5.80 -10.11
CA PHE A 46 2.36 6.83 -9.11
C PHE A 46 3.22 6.28 -7.97
N LEU A 47 2.89 5.10 -7.44
CA LEU A 47 3.65 4.45 -6.38
C LEU A 47 5.08 4.12 -6.86
N ALA A 48 5.21 3.63 -8.09
CA ALA A 48 6.53 3.34 -8.69
C ALA A 48 7.36 4.61 -8.87
N ALA A 49 6.72 5.73 -9.20
CA ALA A 49 7.39 7.02 -9.28
C ALA A 49 7.94 7.46 -7.91
N LEU A 50 7.17 7.30 -6.82
CA LEU A 50 7.62 7.62 -5.46
C LEU A 50 8.84 6.79 -5.05
N GLU A 51 8.82 5.49 -5.35
CA GLU A 51 9.92 4.57 -5.03
C GLU A 51 11.17 4.93 -5.86
N LYS A 52 11.03 5.09 -7.18
CA LYS A 52 12.14 5.39 -8.09
C LYS A 52 12.77 6.75 -7.86
N SER A 53 12.00 7.75 -7.44
CA SER A 53 12.52 9.07 -7.13
C SER A 53 13.19 9.16 -5.77
N ASN A 54 13.21 8.07 -4.98
CA ASN A 54 13.62 8.05 -3.57
C ASN A 54 12.76 8.94 -2.66
N SER A 55 11.54 9.30 -3.08
CA SER A 55 10.59 10.03 -2.22
C SER A 55 10.10 9.16 -1.07
N VAL A 56 9.97 7.85 -1.31
CA VAL A 56 9.74 6.83 -0.28
C VAL A 56 10.93 5.87 -0.26
N CYS A 57 11.91 6.18 0.59
CA CYS A 57 13.08 5.35 0.79
C CYS A 57 13.47 5.31 2.26
N GLU A 58 14.29 4.32 2.64
CA GLU A 58 14.74 4.13 4.02
C GLU A 58 15.41 5.40 4.59
N ASN A 59 16.18 6.12 3.76
CA ASN A 59 16.82 7.38 4.15
C ASN A 59 15.81 8.51 4.43
N ALA A 60 14.65 8.50 3.78
CA ALA A 60 13.50 9.38 4.09
C ALA A 60 12.64 8.82 5.26
N GLY A 61 13.03 7.69 5.83
CA GLY A 61 12.36 6.99 6.91
C GLY A 61 11.07 6.28 6.49
N TRP A 62 10.93 5.93 5.22
CA TRP A 62 9.78 5.22 4.66
C TRP A 62 10.24 3.95 3.95
N VAL A 63 9.66 2.80 4.29
CA VAL A 63 9.96 1.54 3.61
C VAL A 63 8.67 1.00 2.98
N PRO A 64 8.61 0.81 1.65
CA PRO A 64 7.44 0.21 1.01
C PRO A 64 7.15 -1.18 1.56
N ARG A 65 5.87 -1.43 1.86
CA ARG A 65 5.33 -2.70 2.37
C ARG A 65 3.90 -2.86 1.90
N HIS A 66 3.68 -2.79 0.59
CA HIS A 66 2.34 -2.85 0.00
C HIS A 66 1.65 -4.17 0.35
N LEU A 67 0.35 -4.11 0.59
CA LEU A 67 -0.44 -5.25 1.03
C LEU A 67 -1.16 -5.88 -0.17
N LEU A 68 -1.11 -7.20 -0.26
CA LEU A 68 -1.81 -8.00 -1.26
C LEU A 68 -2.68 -9.04 -0.55
N LEU A 69 -3.98 -8.98 -0.78
CA LEU A 69 -4.95 -9.96 -0.32
C LEU A 69 -5.14 -11.01 -1.40
N GLU A 70 -4.95 -12.27 -1.06
CA GLU A 70 -5.14 -13.41 -1.95
C GLU A 70 -6.25 -14.31 -1.45
N SER A 71 -6.99 -14.90 -2.37
CA SER A 71 -7.95 -15.98 -2.11
C SER A 71 -7.81 -17.03 -3.19
N GLN A 72 -7.66 -18.30 -2.80
CA GLN A 72 -7.49 -19.43 -3.73
C GLN A 72 -6.36 -19.21 -4.77
N GLY A 73 -5.27 -18.53 -4.37
CA GLY A 73 -4.14 -18.23 -5.25
C GLY A 73 -4.35 -17.09 -6.24
N GLN A 74 -5.45 -16.34 -6.12
CA GLN A 74 -5.74 -15.14 -6.91
C GLN A 74 -5.67 -13.89 -6.04
N ALA A 75 -5.14 -12.80 -6.57
CA ALA A 75 -5.20 -11.51 -5.91
C ALA A 75 -6.63 -10.96 -5.96
N VAL A 76 -7.18 -10.60 -4.80
CA VAL A 76 -8.57 -10.13 -4.64
C VAL A 76 -8.66 -8.76 -3.97
N GLY A 77 -7.53 -8.22 -3.49
CA GLY A 77 -7.45 -6.85 -2.98
C GLY A 77 -6.01 -6.41 -2.82
N ALA A 78 -5.79 -5.10 -2.85
CA ALA A 78 -4.47 -4.51 -2.62
C ALA A 78 -4.59 -3.16 -1.91
N ALA A 79 -3.56 -2.79 -1.15
CA ALA A 79 -3.47 -1.48 -0.52
C ALA A 79 -2.02 -0.99 -0.48
N PRO A 80 -1.75 0.28 -0.85
CA PRO A 80 -0.43 0.84 -0.63
C PRO A 80 -0.16 0.98 0.87
N ALA A 81 1.02 0.57 1.31
CA ALA A 81 1.41 0.64 2.71
C ALA A 81 2.92 0.85 2.84
N TYR A 82 3.29 1.58 3.88
CA TYR A 82 4.68 1.92 4.17
C TYR A 82 4.96 1.76 5.66
N LEU A 83 6.11 1.21 6.01
CA LEU A 83 6.62 1.29 7.37
C LEU A 83 7.31 2.63 7.57
N LYS A 84 6.94 3.35 8.62
CA LYS A 84 7.64 4.54 9.07
C LYS A 84 8.71 4.15 10.09
N LEU A 85 9.95 4.58 9.84
CA LEU A 85 11.09 4.27 10.73
C LEU A 85 11.32 5.31 11.83
N HIS A 86 10.65 6.47 11.76
CA HIS A 86 10.81 7.54 12.74
C HIS A 86 9.61 8.50 12.70
N SER A 87 9.35 9.22 13.80
CA SER A 87 8.24 10.17 13.90
C SER A 87 8.51 11.56 13.29
N ARG A 88 9.67 11.79 12.64
CA ARG A 88 9.96 13.08 11.99
C ARG A 88 8.90 13.38 10.92
N GLY A 89 8.23 14.52 11.05
CA GLY A 89 7.13 14.96 10.17
C GLY A 89 5.72 14.60 10.65
N GLU A 90 5.58 13.82 11.73
CA GLU A 90 4.27 13.45 12.31
C GLU A 90 3.72 14.50 13.27
N TYR A 91 4.58 15.44 13.67
CA TYR A 91 4.23 16.69 14.34
C TYR A 91 5.01 17.82 13.66
N ILE A 92 4.36 18.95 13.41
CA ILE A 92 5.03 20.21 13.07
C ILE A 92 6.03 20.46 14.21
N PHE A 93 7.32 20.22 13.96
CA PHE A 93 8.34 20.83 14.79
C PHE A 93 8.51 22.23 14.23
N ASP A 94 8.13 23.22 15.05
CA ASP A 94 8.39 24.63 14.84
C ASP A 94 9.88 24.84 14.51
N HIS A 95 10.24 24.86 13.24
CA HIS A 95 11.55 25.38 12.81
C HIS A 95 11.68 26.91 13.04
N HIS A 96 10.83 27.51 13.88
CA HIS A 96 10.82 28.94 14.17
C HIS A 96 11.19 29.33 15.61
N TRP A 97 11.33 28.40 16.57
CA TRP A 97 11.65 28.76 17.97
C TRP A 97 12.79 27.92 18.57
N ALA A 98 13.89 27.76 17.82
CA ALA A 98 15.16 27.35 18.42
C ALA A 98 16.28 28.40 18.29
N ASP A 99 15.97 29.58 17.71
CA ASP A 99 16.86 30.75 17.62
C ASP A 99 16.11 32.08 17.92
N ALA A 100 15.11 32.06 18.80
CA ALA A 100 14.43 33.27 19.32
C ALA A 100 14.68 33.45 20.81
#